data_AF-A0A2M7IIY0-F1
#
_entry.id   AF-A0A2M7IIY0-F1
#
_cell.length_a   1.000
_cell.length_b   1.000
_cell.length_c   1.000
_cell.angle_alpha   90.00
_cell.angle_beta   90.00
_cell.angle_gamma   90.00
#
_symmetry.space_group_name_H-M   'P 1'
#
loop_
_entity.id
_entity.type
_entity.pdbx_description
1 polymer ?
#
loop_
_entity_poly.entity_id
_entity_poly.type
_entity_poly.pdbx_seq_one_letter_code
_entity_poly.pdbx_strand_id
1 'polypeptide(L)'
;MVITNWLDATRLAFLNITQGFLSTLLNIIGALIVFLIGWAIAIGLQKLVVQIIKTIRVDQLLEKLGAGKALEKAGIKLDVANWIGFLVKWFLIFGFLLAATDILGLQDVSGFLRSVLLYIPNIVVAAVILVVAVWFAGLVQRIVAVSISAGKIKTATFVGALVKWAILIFALFAALIQLGIAPGLLQTIVTGFIAMLAIAGGLAFGLGGKEYASKIIENIRDEMSE
;
A
#
# COMPACT_ATOMS: atom_id res chain seq x y z
N MET A 1 40.96 -28.77 23.86
CA MET A 1 40.93 -30.24 24.02
C MET A 1 41.83 -30.81 22.94
N VAL A 2 43.00 -31.34 23.30
CA VAL A 2 43.93 -31.94 22.34
C VAL A 2 43.32 -33.25 21.87
N ILE A 3 43.13 -33.41 20.55
CA ILE A 3 42.68 -34.67 19.97
C ILE A 3 43.85 -35.65 20.10
N THR A 4 43.88 -36.43 21.19
CA THR A 4 44.94 -37.42 21.43
C THR A 4 44.71 -38.73 20.68
N ASN A 5 43.52 -38.95 20.13
CA ASN A 5 43.15 -40.22 19.48
C ASN A 5 42.20 -40.02 18.29
N TRP A 6 42.64 -40.38 17.09
CA TRP A 6 41.87 -40.30 15.84
C TRP A 6 40.61 -41.17 15.85
N LEU A 7 40.63 -42.27 16.61
CA LEU A 7 39.49 -43.14 16.80
C LEU A 7 38.35 -42.43 17.56
N ASP A 8 38.70 -41.64 18.59
CA ASP A 8 37.71 -40.92 19.39
C ASP A 8 37.14 -39.73 18.63
N ALA A 9 37.96 -39.02 17.83
CA ALA A 9 37.48 -37.98 16.93
C ALA A 9 36.47 -38.51 15.90
N THR A 10 36.75 -39.67 15.30
CA THR A 10 35.87 -40.29 14.31
C THR A 10 34.57 -40.78 14.94
N ARG A 11 34.64 -41.38 16.14
CA ARG A 11 33.44 -41.80 16.90
C ARG A 11 32.57 -40.62 17.32
N LEU A 12 33.18 -39.54 17.83
CA LEU A 12 32.47 -38.31 18.19
C LEU A 12 31.79 -37.67 16.96
N ALA A 13 32.47 -37.65 15.81
CA ALA A 13 31.86 -37.18 14.57
C ALA A 13 30.63 -38.03 14.18
N PHE A 14 30.72 -39.35 14.26
CA PHE A 14 29.60 -40.26 13.93
C PHE A 14 28.41 -40.09 14.89
N LEU A 15 28.67 -39.94 16.19
CA LEU A 15 27.63 -39.68 17.20
C LEU A 15 26.96 -38.31 16.96
N ASN A 16 27.73 -37.27 16.68
CA ASN A 16 27.20 -35.93 16.38
C ASN A 16 26.34 -35.91 15.11
N ILE A 17 26.74 -36.62 14.05
CA ILE A 17 25.95 -36.74 12.82
C ILE A 17 24.65 -37.49 13.09
N THR A 18 24.70 -38.60 13.84
CA THR A 18 23.52 -39.41 14.16
C THR A 18 22.52 -38.63 15.03
N GLN A 19 23.02 -37.89 16.02
CA GLN A 19 22.20 -37.02 16.88
C GLN A 19 21.63 -35.82 16.11
N GLY A 20 22.43 -35.21 15.23
CA GLY A 20 21.99 -34.16 14.32
C GLY A 20 20.90 -34.63 13.34
N PHE A 21 21.03 -35.85 12.83
CA PHE A 21 20.03 -36.45 11.94
C PHE A 21 18.70 -36.71 12.66
N LEU A 22 18.74 -37.33 13.84
CA LEU A 22 17.52 -37.62 14.61
C LEU A 22 16.79 -36.34 15.04
N SER A 23 17.55 -35.32 15.49
CA SER A 23 16.96 -34.02 15.85
C SER A 23 16.36 -33.29 14.66
N THR A 24 17.02 -33.32 13.50
CA THR A 24 16.47 -32.72 12.26
C THR A 24 15.19 -33.43 11.83
N LEU A 25 15.15 -34.77 11.89
CA LEU A 25 13.94 -35.53 11.58
C LEU A 25 12.79 -35.16 12.52
N LEU A 26 13.07 -35.03 13.83
CA LEU A 26 12.08 -34.63 14.82
C LEU A 26 11.56 -33.20 14.58
N ASN A 27 12.46 -32.27 14.22
CA ASN A 27 12.11 -30.90 13.87
C ASN A 27 11.25 -30.84 12.59
N ILE A 28 11.53 -31.68 11.59
CA ILE A 28 10.70 -31.78 10.38
C ILE A 28 9.28 -32.22 10.74
N ILE A 29 9.13 -33.23 11.58
CA ILE A 29 7.82 -33.69 12.04
C ILE A 29 7.11 -32.57 12.83
N GLY A 30 7.82 -31.91 13.75
CA GLY A 30 7.28 -30.78 14.52
C GLY A 30 6.81 -29.62 13.64
N ALA A 31 7.64 -29.20 12.69
CA ALA A 31 7.33 -28.15 11.73
C ALA A 31 6.12 -28.52 10.85
N LEU A 32 6.04 -29.77 10.39
CA LEU A 32 4.92 -30.27 9.60
C LEU A 32 3.61 -30.23 10.41
N ILE A 33 3.63 -30.68 11.66
CA ILE A 33 2.47 -30.65 12.56
C ILE A 33 1.99 -29.21 12.76
N VAL A 34 2.90 -28.28 13.09
CA VAL A 34 2.58 -26.86 13.30
C VAL A 34 1.99 -26.26 12.02
N PHE A 35 2.57 -26.55 10.86
CA PHE A 35 2.06 -26.03 9.58
C PHE A 35 0.67 -26.58 9.25
N LEU A 36 0.43 -27.89 9.42
CA LEU A 36 -0.86 -28.51 9.13
C LEU A 36 -1.98 -28.01 10.05
N ILE A 37 -1.70 -27.91 11.36
CA ILE A 37 -2.64 -27.32 12.32
C ILE A 37 -2.92 -25.86 11.95
N GLY A 38 -1.87 -25.12 11.63
CA GLY A 38 -1.96 -23.72 11.23
C GLY A 38 -2.79 -23.50 9.99
N TRP A 39 -2.63 -24.35 8.98
CA TRP A 39 -3.43 -24.32 7.75
C TRP A 39 -4.92 -24.53 8.06
N ALA A 40 -5.25 -25.51 8.91
CA ALA A 40 -6.64 -25.76 9.31
C ALA A 40 -7.24 -24.54 10.01
N ILE A 41 -6.49 -23.92 10.93
CA ILE A 41 -6.88 -22.67 11.61
C ILE A 41 -7.10 -21.55 10.58
N ALA A 42 -6.20 -21.39 9.61
CA ALA A 42 -6.30 -20.34 8.60
C ALA A 42 -7.57 -20.44 7.75
N ILE A 43 -7.97 -21.66 7.35
CA ILE A 43 -9.24 -21.88 6.63
C ILE A 43 -10.44 -21.54 7.53
N GLY A 44 -10.39 -21.94 8.81
CA GLY A 44 -11.45 -21.62 9.77
C GLY A 44 -11.62 -20.11 9.96
N LEU A 45 -10.52 -19.41 10.20
CA LEU A 45 -10.52 -17.96 10.43
C LEU A 45 -10.93 -17.19 9.17
N GLN A 46 -10.55 -17.64 7.97
CA GLN A 46 -11.04 -17.07 6.71
C GLN A 46 -12.56 -17.04 6.69
N LYS A 47 -13.22 -18.18 6.95
CA LYS A 47 -14.69 -18.27 6.90
C LYS A 47 -15.33 -17.35 7.94
N LEU A 48 -14.77 -17.29 9.14
CA LEU A 48 -15.23 -16.44 10.22
C LEU A 48 -15.13 -14.95 9.85
N VAL A 49 -13.99 -14.51 9.30
CA VAL A 49 -13.79 -13.12 8.87
C VAL A 49 -14.75 -12.75 7.74
N VAL A 50 -14.92 -13.61 6.74
CA VAL A 50 -15.89 -13.38 5.65
C VAL A 50 -17.30 -13.23 6.21
N GLN A 51 -17.71 -14.10 7.14
CA GLN A 51 -19.04 -14.06 7.75
C GLN A 51 -19.26 -12.78 8.56
N ILE A 52 -18.28 -12.34 9.34
CA ILE A 52 -18.36 -11.08 10.10
C ILE A 52 -18.51 -9.89 9.16
N ILE A 53 -17.68 -9.79 8.11
CA ILE A 53 -17.72 -8.65 7.18
C ILE A 53 -19.04 -8.61 6.40
N LYS A 54 -19.54 -9.76 5.94
CA LYS A 54 -20.86 -9.84 5.27
C LYS A 54 -22.00 -9.46 6.21
N THR A 55 -21.91 -9.81 7.49
CA THR A 55 -22.91 -9.44 8.51
C THR A 55 -22.94 -7.93 8.74
N ILE A 56 -21.79 -7.26 8.71
CA ILE A 56 -21.66 -5.81 8.87
C ILE A 56 -22.19 -5.05 7.63
N ARG A 57 -22.48 -5.74 6.52
CA ARG A 57 -22.97 -5.15 5.26
C ARG A 57 -22.06 -4.04 4.74
N VAL A 58 -20.73 -4.25 4.81
CA VAL A 58 -19.73 -3.33 4.24
C VAL A 58 -20.01 -3.04 2.76
N ASP A 59 -20.58 -4.02 2.05
CA ASP A 59 -21.02 -3.90 0.66
C ASP A 59 -22.00 -2.73 0.45
N GLN A 60 -22.92 -2.48 1.40
CA GLN A 60 -23.87 -1.36 1.33
C GLN A 60 -23.20 0.00 1.55
N LEU A 61 -22.11 0.07 2.33
CA LEU A 61 -21.32 1.30 2.43
C LEU A 61 -20.60 1.57 1.11
N LEU A 62 -20.00 0.54 0.50
CA LEU A 62 -19.27 0.68 -0.76
C LEU A 62 -20.16 1.07 -1.96
N GLU A 63 -21.40 0.57 -1.99
CA GLU A 63 -22.41 1.00 -2.96
C GLU A 63 -22.82 2.48 -2.75
N LYS A 64 -23.01 2.91 -1.49
CA LYS A 64 -23.32 4.31 -1.15
C LYS A 64 -22.16 5.26 -1.47
N LEU A 65 -20.92 4.78 -1.38
CA LEU A 65 -19.72 5.50 -1.81
C LEU A 65 -19.55 5.51 -3.34
N GLY A 66 -20.52 5.05 -4.14
CA GLY A 66 -20.49 5.19 -5.61
C GLY A 66 -19.36 4.43 -6.32
N ALA A 67 -18.48 3.74 -5.58
CA ALA A 67 -17.41 2.89 -6.08
C ALA A 67 -18.01 1.66 -6.78
N GLY A 68 -19.13 1.13 -6.26
CA GLY A 68 -19.86 0.01 -6.87
C GLY A 68 -20.28 0.29 -8.32
N LYS A 69 -20.90 1.44 -8.61
CA LYS A 69 -21.40 1.76 -9.97
C LYS A 69 -20.30 2.04 -10.99
N ALA A 70 -19.13 2.49 -10.55
CA ALA A 70 -17.97 2.72 -11.43
C ALA A 70 -17.25 1.41 -11.78
N LEU A 71 -17.20 0.46 -10.85
CA LEU A 71 -16.57 -0.86 -11.05
C LEU A 71 -17.48 -1.91 -11.68
N GLU A 72 -18.79 -1.85 -11.40
CA GLU A 72 -19.78 -2.72 -12.01
C GLU A 72 -19.91 -2.47 -13.52
N LYS A 73 -19.73 -1.20 -13.96
CA LYS A 73 -19.55 -0.84 -15.38
C LYS A 73 -18.27 -1.41 -16.01
N ALA A 74 -17.28 -1.79 -15.20
CA ALA A 74 -16.06 -2.47 -15.64
C ALA A 74 -16.15 -4.01 -15.49
N GLY A 75 -17.30 -4.56 -15.07
CA GLY A 75 -17.52 -6.00 -14.91
C GLY A 75 -16.90 -6.61 -13.64
N ILE A 76 -16.39 -5.79 -12.72
CA ILE A 76 -15.68 -6.25 -11.52
C ILE A 76 -16.65 -6.23 -10.33
N LYS A 77 -17.19 -7.40 -9.95
CA LYS A 77 -17.89 -7.56 -8.66
C LYS A 77 -16.85 -7.66 -7.54
N LEU A 78 -16.62 -6.57 -6.82
CA LEU A 78 -15.77 -6.60 -5.62
C LEU A 78 -16.53 -7.26 -4.47
N ASP A 79 -16.27 -8.54 -4.21
CA ASP A 79 -16.61 -9.18 -2.95
C ASP A 79 -15.49 -8.85 -1.93
N VAL A 80 -15.59 -7.68 -1.31
CA VAL A 80 -14.57 -7.17 -0.37
C VAL A 80 -14.43 -8.10 0.83
N ALA A 81 -15.52 -8.71 1.29
CA ALA A 81 -15.48 -9.70 2.35
C ALA A 81 -14.63 -10.92 1.97
N ASN A 82 -14.83 -11.48 0.77
CA ASN A 82 -14.01 -12.59 0.27
C ASN A 82 -12.55 -12.18 0.05
N TRP A 83 -12.28 -10.96 -0.43
CA TRP A 83 -10.93 -10.46 -0.63
C TRP A 83 -10.17 -10.32 0.70
N ILE A 84 -10.81 -9.74 1.73
CA ILE A 84 -10.23 -9.61 3.07
C ILE A 84 -10.06 -10.99 3.71
N GLY A 85 -11.05 -11.88 3.58
CA GLY A 85 -10.94 -13.25 4.07
C GLY A 85 -9.77 -13.99 3.43
N PHE A 86 -9.59 -13.84 2.11
CA PHE A 86 -8.45 -14.40 1.39
C PHE A 86 -7.11 -13.85 1.91
N LEU A 87 -7.01 -12.54 2.14
CA LEU A 87 -5.83 -11.91 2.73
C LEU A 87 -5.51 -12.47 4.13
N VAL A 88 -6.52 -12.59 5.01
CA VAL A 88 -6.33 -13.15 6.36
C VAL A 88 -5.88 -14.60 6.29
N LYS A 89 -6.47 -15.41 5.40
CA LYS A 89 -6.06 -16.80 5.18
C LYS A 89 -4.58 -16.90 4.86
N TRP A 90 -4.13 -16.13 3.87
CA TRP A 90 -2.73 -16.15 3.44
C TRP A 90 -1.80 -15.59 4.50
N PHE A 91 -2.18 -14.51 5.19
CA PHE A 91 -1.42 -13.97 6.32
C PHE A 91 -1.15 -15.05 7.38
N LEU A 92 -2.18 -15.82 7.75
CA LEU A 92 -2.02 -16.92 8.70
C LEU A 92 -1.19 -18.06 8.14
N ILE A 93 -1.41 -18.48 6.89
CA ILE A 93 -0.60 -19.53 6.25
C ILE A 93 0.88 -19.14 6.23
N PHE A 94 1.21 -17.91 5.84
CA PHE A 94 2.59 -17.41 5.87
C PHE A 94 3.13 -17.31 7.30
N GLY A 95 2.30 -16.95 8.29
CA GLY A 95 2.68 -16.94 9.71
C GLY A 95 3.01 -18.33 10.26
N PHE A 96 2.21 -19.34 9.92
CA PHE A 96 2.49 -20.73 10.30
C PHE A 96 3.64 -21.34 9.51
N LEU A 97 3.81 -20.94 8.25
CA LEU A 97 4.98 -21.30 7.46
C LEU A 97 6.26 -20.72 8.08
N LEU A 98 6.23 -19.46 8.54
CA LEU A 98 7.33 -18.83 9.28
C LEU A 98 7.65 -19.61 10.56
N ALA A 99 6.65 -19.98 11.35
CA ALA A 99 6.86 -20.80 12.54
C ALA A 99 7.47 -22.17 12.20
N ALA A 100 7.02 -22.80 11.11
CA ALA A 100 7.59 -24.06 10.64
C ALA A 100 9.05 -23.90 10.18
N THR A 101 9.39 -22.83 9.44
CA THR A 101 10.78 -22.57 9.01
C THR A 101 11.69 -22.20 10.18
N ASP A 102 11.16 -21.54 11.21
CA ASP A 102 11.88 -21.27 12.47
C ASP A 102 12.21 -22.57 13.22
N ILE A 103 11.26 -23.52 13.31
CA ILE A 103 11.48 -24.84 13.91
C ILE A 103 12.56 -25.63 13.14
N LEU A 104 12.56 -25.49 11.80
CA LEU A 104 13.56 -26.11 10.94
C LEU A 104 14.93 -25.40 10.99
N GLY A 105 15.04 -24.23 11.62
CA GLY A 105 16.27 -23.44 11.69
C GLY A 105 16.64 -22.73 10.37
N LEU A 106 15.69 -22.55 9.44
CA LEU A 106 15.92 -21.92 8.13
C LEU A 106 15.88 -20.39 8.23
N GLN A 107 16.91 -19.81 8.85
CA GLN A 107 16.95 -18.38 9.20
C GLN A 107 16.71 -17.44 8.01
N ASP A 108 17.32 -17.69 6.85
CA ASP A 108 17.14 -16.84 5.66
C ASP A 108 15.70 -16.89 5.15
N VAL A 109 15.09 -18.08 5.15
CA VAL A 109 13.71 -18.28 4.72
C VAL A 109 12.76 -17.61 5.70
N SER A 110 12.97 -17.79 7.01
CA SER A 110 12.20 -17.12 8.06
C SER A 110 12.33 -15.60 7.98
N GLY A 111 13.53 -15.07 7.73
CA GLY A 111 13.75 -13.64 7.55
C GLY A 111 12.99 -13.08 6.35
N PHE A 112 12.99 -13.80 5.24
CA PHE A 112 12.19 -13.45 4.06
C PHE A 112 10.68 -13.49 4.36
N LEU A 113 10.18 -14.57 4.95
CA LEU A 113 8.77 -14.72 5.30
C LEU A 113 8.29 -13.64 6.28
N ARG A 114 9.11 -13.28 7.27
CA ARG A 114 8.83 -12.17 8.18
C ARG A 114 8.71 -10.85 7.42
N SER A 115 9.61 -10.60 6.45
CA SER A 115 9.55 -9.40 5.61
C SER A 115 8.27 -9.37 4.76
N VAL A 116 7.86 -10.51 4.20
CA VAL A 116 6.58 -10.65 3.47
C VAL A 116 5.39 -10.36 4.38
N LEU A 117 5.36 -10.89 5.61
CA LEU A 117 4.28 -10.63 6.57
C LEU A 117 4.18 -9.15 6.96
N LEU A 118 5.32 -8.48 7.15
CA LEU A 118 5.39 -7.04 7.44
C LEU A 118 5.00 -6.17 6.24
N TYR A 119 5.03 -6.71 5.02
CA TYR A 119 4.59 -6.02 3.82
C TYR A 119 3.08 -6.05 3.60
N ILE A 120 2.37 -7.06 4.14
CA ILE A 120 0.91 -7.20 3.98
C ILE A 120 0.12 -5.96 4.44
N PRO A 121 0.41 -5.33 5.60
CA PRO A 121 -0.23 -4.07 6.00
C PRO A 121 -0.13 -2.96 4.94
N ASN A 122 1.00 -2.84 4.26
CA ASN A 122 1.19 -1.84 3.20
C ASN A 122 0.27 -2.08 2.01
N ILE A 123 0.07 -3.35 1.61
CA ILE A 123 -0.87 -3.72 0.56
C ILE A 123 -2.30 -3.31 0.94
N VAL A 124 -2.69 -3.55 2.19
CA VAL A 124 -4.02 -3.17 2.70
C VAL A 124 -4.20 -1.65 2.67
N VAL A 125 -3.22 -0.89 3.18
CA VAL A 125 -3.27 0.58 3.17
C VAL A 125 -3.34 1.12 1.75
N ALA A 126 -2.53 0.60 0.82
CA ALA A 126 -2.56 0.99 -0.59
C ALA A 126 -3.93 0.73 -1.23
N ALA A 127 -4.54 -0.43 -0.97
CA ALA A 127 -5.88 -0.74 -1.46
C ALA A 127 -6.94 0.22 -0.89
N VAL A 128 -6.87 0.55 0.40
CA VAL A 128 -7.76 1.53 1.05
C VAL A 128 -7.61 2.90 0.42
N ILE A 129 -6.38 3.38 0.19
CA ILE A 129 -6.10 4.66 -0.49
C ILE A 129 -6.81 4.71 -1.85
N LEU A 130 -6.69 3.67 -2.67
CA LEU A 130 -7.32 3.63 -3.98
C LEU A 130 -8.85 3.64 -3.90
N VAL A 131 -9.44 2.85 -3.01
CA VAL A 131 -10.91 2.79 -2.84
C VAL A 131 -11.45 4.15 -2.39
N VAL A 132 -10.83 4.76 -1.38
CA VAL A 132 -11.22 6.08 -0.86
C VAL A 132 -11.05 7.15 -1.93
N ALA A 133 -9.94 7.10 -2.69
CA ALA A 133 -9.68 8.06 -3.75
C ALA A 133 -10.70 7.99 -4.89
N VAL A 134 -11.16 6.81 -5.29
CA VAL A 134 -12.19 6.67 -6.34
C VAL A 134 -13.49 7.35 -5.92
N TRP A 135 -13.92 7.14 -4.69
CA TRP A 135 -15.09 7.84 -4.15
C TRP A 135 -14.86 9.34 -4.05
N PHE A 136 -13.75 9.75 -3.43
CA PHE A 136 -13.42 11.15 -3.20
C PHE A 136 -13.30 11.92 -4.53
N ALA A 137 -12.65 11.36 -5.53
CA ALA A 137 -12.52 11.95 -6.86
C ALA A 137 -13.88 12.14 -7.54
N GLY A 138 -14.80 11.20 -7.36
CA GLY A 138 -16.17 11.31 -7.86
C GLY A 138 -16.98 12.40 -7.16
N LEU A 139 -16.80 12.57 -5.85
CA LEU A 139 -17.42 13.65 -5.07
C LEU A 139 -16.91 15.02 -5.54
N VAL A 140 -15.58 15.18 -5.59
CA VAL A 140 -14.95 16.45 -6.00
C VAL A 140 -15.30 16.81 -7.45
N GLN A 141 -15.33 15.84 -8.37
CA GLN A 141 -15.79 16.05 -9.74
C GLN A 141 -17.17 16.71 -9.79
N ARG A 142 -18.12 16.20 -9.00
CA ARG A 142 -19.50 16.71 -8.99
C ARG A 142 -19.56 18.13 -8.43
N ILE A 143 -18.84 18.39 -7.33
CA ILE A 143 -18.77 19.72 -6.72
C ILE A 143 -18.21 20.72 -7.74
N VAL A 144 -17.08 20.40 -8.38
CA VAL A 144 -16.44 21.26 -9.38
C VAL A 144 -17.34 21.49 -10.60
N ALA A 145 -17.96 20.43 -11.12
CA ALA A 145 -18.85 20.55 -12.28
C ALA A 145 -20.07 21.44 -11.98
N VAL A 146 -20.67 21.33 -10.79
CA VAL A 146 -21.80 22.18 -10.37
C VAL A 146 -21.38 23.63 -10.23
N SER A 147 -20.26 23.89 -9.55
CA SER A 147 -19.74 25.26 -9.34
C SER A 147 -19.44 25.99 -10.65
N ILE A 148 -18.84 25.30 -11.62
CA ILE A 148 -18.50 25.91 -12.92
C ILE A 148 -19.72 26.05 -13.83
N SER A 149 -20.69 25.12 -13.74
CA SER A 149 -21.94 25.20 -14.50
C SER A 149 -22.80 26.39 -14.08
N ALA A 150 -22.74 26.80 -12.80
CA ALA A 150 -23.39 28.01 -12.31
C ALA A 150 -22.90 29.29 -13.04
N GLY A 151 -21.67 29.27 -13.57
CA GLY A 151 -21.08 30.36 -14.37
C GLY A 151 -21.41 30.36 -15.86
N LYS A 152 -22.32 29.50 -16.35
CA LYS A 152 -22.68 29.33 -17.78
C LYS A 152 -21.53 28.91 -18.72
N ILE A 153 -20.46 28.33 -18.19
CA ILE A 153 -19.32 27.86 -18.98
C ILE A 153 -19.62 26.45 -19.53
N LYS A 154 -19.67 26.30 -20.87
CA LYS A 154 -19.93 25.00 -21.55
C LYS A 154 -18.93 23.88 -21.21
N THR A 155 -17.81 24.22 -20.56
CA THR A 155 -16.67 23.34 -20.26
C THR A 155 -16.71 22.73 -18.86
N ALA A 156 -17.76 22.99 -18.06
CA ALA A 156 -17.84 22.54 -16.66
C ALA A 156 -17.61 21.02 -16.47
N THR A 157 -18.17 20.20 -17.36
CA THR A 157 -18.01 18.73 -17.32
C THR A 157 -16.57 18.30 -17.59
N PHE A 158 -15.87 18.99 -18.50
CA PHE A 158 -14.48 18.69 -18.83
C PHE A 158 -13.54 19.03 -17.67
N VAL A 159 -13.73 20.18 -17.03
CA VAL A 159 -12.92 20.56 -15.86
C VAL A 159 -13.15 19.60 -14.69
N GLY A 160 -14.40 19.21 -14.43
CA GLY A 160 -14.69 18.20 -13.41
C GLY A 160 -14.02 16.85 -13.72
N ALA A 161 -13.99 16.43 -14.99
CA ALA A 161 -13.31 15.21 -15.40
C ALA A 161 -11.78 15.31 -15.23
N LEU A 162 -11.17 16.45 -15.56
CA LEU A 162 -9.74 16.69 -15.33
C LEU A 162 -9.38 16.60 -13.84
N VAL A 163 -10.18 17.20 -12.96
CA VAL A 163 -9.96 17.14 -11.50
C VAL A 163 -10.05 15.69 -11.00
N LYS A 164 -11.03 14.92 -11.47
CA LYS A 164 -11.12 13.49 -11.14
C LYS A 164 -9.86 12.73 -11.53
N TRP A 165 -9.40 12.91 -12.76
CA TRP A 165 -8.20 12.23 -13.25
C TRP A 165 -6.96 12.64 -12.48
N ALA A 166 -6.81 13.93 -12.14
CA ALA A 166 -5.73 14.40 -11.28
C ALA A 166 -5.73 13.67 -9.94
N ILE A 167 -6.86 13.64 -9.23
CA ILE A 167 -6.97 12.96 -7.92
C ILE A 167 -6.63 11.46 -8.04
N LEU A 168 -7.13 10.78 -9.07
CA LEU A 168 -6.86 9.35 -9.28
C LEU A 168 -5.38 9.07 -9.56
N ILE A 169 -4.71 9.92 -10.36
CA ILE A 169 -3.27 9.78 -10.65
C ILE A 169 -2.45 9.99 -9.38
N PHE A 170 -2.76 11.02 -8.59
CA PHE A 170 -2.07 11.26 -7.32
C PHE A 170 -2.32 10.14 -6.30
N ALA A 171 -3.54 9.62 -6.23
CA ALA A 171 -3.85 8.48 -5.37
C ALA A 171 -3.13 7.21 -5.81
N LEU A 172 -2.98 6.98 -7.12
CA LEU A 172 -2.18 5.89 -7.65
C LEU A 172 -0.72 6.03 -7.23
N PHE A 173 -0.13 7.23 -7.35
CA PHE A 173 1.23 7.46 -6.86
C PHE A 173 1.36 7.26 -5.34
N ALA A 174 0.40 7.73 -4.55
CA ALA A 174 0.39 7.50 -3.11
C ALA A 174 0.32 6.00 -2.78
N ALA A 175 -0.51 5.23 -3.48
CA ALA A 175 -0.61 3.78 -3.33
C ALA A 175 0.71 3.07 -3.74
N LEU A 176 1.34 3.48 -4.83
CA LEU A 176 2.63 2.93 -5.27
C LEU A 176 3.76 3.24 -4.28
N ILE A 177 3.78 4.44 -3.69
CA ILE A 177 4.70 4.82 -2.62
C ILE A 177 4.46 3.94 -1.39
N GLN A 178 3.21 3.72 -1.00
CA GLN A 178 2.86 2.84 0.11
C GLN A 178 3.31 1.39 -0.14
N LEU A 179 3.22 0.92 -1.39
CA LEU A 179 3.73 -0.39 -1.81
C LEU A 179 5.27 -0.44 -1.89
N GLY A 180 5.98 0.66 -1.64
CA GLY A 180 7.44 0.71 -1.73
C GLY A 180 7.98 0.57 -3.16
N ILE A 181 7.15 0.79 -4.18
CA ILE A 181 7.56 0.67 -5.58
C ILE A 181 8.29 1.95 -5.99
N ALA A 182 9.63 1.89 -5.94
CA ALA A 182 10.53 2.98 -6.31
C ALA A 182 10.08 4.36 -5.77
N PRO A 183 9.88 4.51 -4.45
CA PRO A 183 9.30 5.72 -3.88
C PRO A 183 10.13 6.97 -4.19
N GLY A 184 11.46 6.84 -4.26
CA GLY A 184 12.35 7.94 -4.66
C GLY A 184 12.17 8.39 -6.10
N LEU A 185 11.87 7.47 -7.03
CA LEU A 185 11.56 7.84 -8.43
C LEU A 185 10.23 8.59 -8.50
N LEU A 186 9.19 8.06 -7.84
CA LEU A 186 7.87 8.69 -7.81
C LEU A 186 7.92 10.07 -7.14
N GLN A 187 8.61 10.21 -6.01
CA GLN A 187 8.80 11.48 -5.32
C GLN A 187 9.55 12.49 -6.19
N THR A 188 10.60 12.06 -6.91
CA THR A 188 11.34 12.92 -7.84
C THR A 188 10.45 13.40 -8.98
N ILE A 189 9.64 12.53 -9.58
CA ILE A 189 8.70 12.91 -10.64
C ILE A 189 7.67 13.92 -10.13
N VAL A 190 7.05 13.65 -8.97
CA VAL A 190 6.05 14.54 -8.36
C VAL A 190 6.66 15.89 -7.98
N THR A 191 7.82 15.88 -7.34
CA THR A 191 8.53 17.11 -6.93
C THR A 191 8.98 17.90 -8.15
N GLY A 192 9.51 17.24 -9.18
CA GLY A 192 9.91 17.88 -10.43
C GLY A 192 8.73 18.53 -11.15
N PHE A 193 7.57 17.86 -11.18
CA PHE A 193 6.35 18.44 -11.75
C PHE A 193 5.85 19.66 -10.95
N ILE A 194 5.81 19.56 -9.62
CA ILE A 194 5.42 20.68 -8.75
C ILE A 194 6.42 21.84 -8.90
N ALA A 195 7.72 21.56 -8.94
CA ALA A 195 8.76 22.57 -9.14
C ALA A 195 8.61 23.27 -10.49
N MET A 196 8.32 22.51 -11.56
CA MET A 196 8.03 23.08 -12.88
C MET A 196 6.85 24.06 -12.82
N LEU A 197 5.73 23.66 -12.20
CA LEU A 197 4.56 24.52 -12.05
C LEU A 197 4.84 25.75 -11.17
N ALA A 198 5.58 25.57 -10.08
CA ALA A 198 5.97 26.64 -9.19
C ALA A 198 6.85 27.68 -9.89
N ILE A 199 7.83 27.23 -10.68
CA ILE A 199 8.72 28.09 -11.48
C ILE A 199 7.91 28.79 -12.58
N ALA A 200 7.10 28.05 -13.33
CA ALA A 200 6.28 28.62 -14.41
C ALA A 200 5.30 29.68 -13.87
N GLY A 201 4.60 29.36 -12.78
CA GLY A 201 3.70 30.30 -12.10
C GLY A 201 4.45 31.50 -11.54
N GLY A 202 5.54 31.26 -10.81
CA GLY A 202 6.38 32.32 -10.24
C GLY A 202 6.92 33.29 -11.29
N LEU A 203 7.38 32.77 -12.44
CA LEU A 203 7.82 33.60 -13.56
C LEU A 203 6.66 34.35 -14.21
N ALA A 204 5.51 33.72 -14.41
CA ALA A 204 4.34 34.38 -14.99
C ALA A 204 3.85 35.56 -14.13
N PHE A 205 3.76 35.37 -12.81
CA PHE A 205 3.40 36.44 -11.88
C PHE A 205 4.51 37.48 -11.70
N GLY A 206 5.77 37.06 -11.62
CA GLY A 206 6.91 37.95 -11.43
C GLY A 206 7.16 38.86 -12.63
N LEU A 207 7.10 38.32 -13.85
CA LEU A 207 7.25 39.10 -15.07
C LEU A 207 5.99 39.92 -15.37
N GLY A 208 4.79 39.35 -15.19
CA GLY A 208 3.53 40.05 -15.46
C GLY A 208 3.14 41.12 -14.44
N GLY A 209 3.61 41.02 -13.19
CA GLY A 209 3.36 41.98 -12.12
C GLY A 209 4.43 43.05 -11.95
N LYS A 210 5.50 43.01 -12.76
CA LYS A 210 6.67 43.86 -12.61
C LYS A 210 6.33 45.36 -12.66
N GLU A 211 5.57 45.81 -13.66
CA GLU A 211 5.16 47.22 -13.76
C GLU A 211 4.33 47.68 -12.56
N TYR A 212 3.42 46.83 -12.08
CA TYR A 212 2.57 47.15 -10.93
C TYR A 212 3.39 47.28 -9.63
N ALA A 213 4.31 46.33 -9.40
CA ALA A 213 5.21 46.39 -8.26
C ALA A 213 6.10 47.64 -8.31
N SER A 214 6.62 47.99 -9.49
CA SER A 214 7.42 49.21 -9.69
C SER A 214 6.65 50.46 -9.28
N LYS A 215 5.37 50.54 -9.67
CA LYS A 215 4.53 51.71 -9.40
C LYS A 215 4.18 51.88 -7.93
N ILE A 216 4.01 50.79 -7.20
CA ILE A 216 3.79 50.83 -5.74
C ILE A 216 5.04 51.33 -5.01
N ILE A 217 6.22 50.85 -5.41
CA ILE A 217 7.49 51.28 -4.81
C ILE A 217 7.74 52.77 -5.09
N GLU A 218 7.42 53.23 -6.29
CA GLU A 218 7.55 54.63 -6.68
C GLU A 218 6.65 55.54 -5.83
N ASN A 219 5.37 55.20 -5.66
CA ASN A 219 4.46 55.96 -4.81
C ASN A 219 4.93 56.04 -3.34
N ILE A 220 5.43 54.92 -2.78
CA ILE A 220 5.97 54.90 -1.41
C ILE A 220 7.21 55.79 -1.28
N ARG A 221 8.10 55.76 -2.29
CA ARG A 221 9.30 56.60 -2.30
C ARG A 221 8.92 58.08 -2.31
N ASP A 222 7.92 58.44 -3.10
CA ASP A 222 7.48 59.82 -3.24
C ASP A 222 6.82 60.32 -1.93
N GLU A 223 5.98 59.51 -1.28
CA GLU A 223 5.39 59.81 0.05
C GLU A 223 6.43 59.96 1.18
N MET A 224 7.56 59.25 1.11
CA MET A 224 8.65 59.36 2.09
C MET A 224 9.59 60.54 1.84
N SER A 225 9.49 61.18 0.67
CA SER A 225 10.36 62.28 0.25
C SER A 225 9.76 63.68 0.46
N GLU A 226 8.48 63.75 0.89
CA GLU A 226 7.83 64.93 1.46
C GLU A 226 8.03 65.00 2.99
#